data_AF-A0AAX4KXU7-F1
#
_entry.id   AF-A0AAX4KXU7-F1
#
_cell.length_a   1.000
_cell.length_b   1.000
_cell.length_c   1.000
_cell.angle_alpha   90.00
_cell.angle_beta   90.00
_cell.angle_gamma   90.00
#
_symmetry.space_group_name_H-M   'P 1'
#
loop_
_entity.id
_entity.type
_entity.pdbx_description
1 polymer ?
#
loop_
_entity_poly.entity_id
_entity_poly.type
_entity_poly.pdbx_seq_one_letter_code
_entity_poly.pdbx_strand_id
1 'polypeptide(L)'
;MIWLLILQLIALIILISVSASLMARGTEELEKTFGKGIAGGLILGFINSLPETIIVLFAVLNGSYDIALGSALGGNILLFTLGIGFVSILYYAKYKSGTISLDKDINIEYNSFLMALVIFIVAIIYGRLNYYIAIFLLSPYVYYVYRRYKNYRSEIKIGGNTIRGLTYVLAGGLPLIFISKYFITTIIDVATIFKMSPILLAVLITPIAAELEENLTAIKLILDSPSSATTALMNFIGSKLENMTLLLSIIGLSQTISLRPSLLYLLLIVAVSVLTLGIIRDRNIKINEGLSLFGIYALSVAILLRFSA
;
A
#
# COMPACT_ATOMS: atom_id res chain seq x y z
N MET A 1 14.09 -29.54 0.55
CA MET A 1 12.72 -29.05 0.26
C MET A 1 12.50 -27.64 0.79
N ILE A 2 12.65 -27.37 2.10
CA ILE A 2 12.44 -26.04 2.70
C ILE A 2 13.32 -24.94 2.07
N TRP A 3 14.62 -25.20 1.88
CA TRP A 3 15.53 -24.24 1.24
C TRP A 3 15.12 -23.82 -0.17
N LEU A 4 14.56 -24.75 -0.96
CA LEU A 4 14.08 -24.45 -2.31
C LEU A 4 12.86 -23.53 -2.27
N LEU A 5 11.97 -23.72 -1.30
CA LEU A 5 10.79 -22.87 -1.11
C LEU A 5 11.18 -21.46 -0.64
N ILE A 6 12.16 -21.33 0.25
CA ILE A 6 12.66 -20.02 0.69
C ILE A 6 13.32 -19.30 -0.49
N LEU A 7 14.14 -19.99 -1.28
CA LEU A 7 14.76 -19.41 -2.48
C LEU A 7 13.72 -19.01 -3.52
N GLN A 8 12.69 -19.84 -3.74
CA GLN A 8 11.56 -19.53 -4.61
C GLN A 8 10.82 -18.29 -4.12
N LEU A 9 10.54 -18.17 -2.82
CA LEU A 9 9.88 -17.01 -2.26
C LEU A 9 10.70 -15.73 -2.48
N ILE A 10 12.01 -15.77 -2.18
CA ILE A 10 12.91 -14.63 -2.41
C ILE A 10 12.92 -14.24 -3.88
N ALA A 11 13.03 -15.22 -4.79
CA ALA A 11 12.99 -14.96 -6.23
C ALA A 11 11.67 -14.30 -6.66
N LEU A 12 10.53 -14.77 -6.14
CA LEU A 12 9.22 -14.20 -6.44
C LEU A 12 9.09 -12.76 -5.90
N ILE A 13 9.58 -12.47 -4.69
CA ILE A 13 9.61 -11.11 -4.12
C ILE A 13 10.38 -10.17 -5.06
N ILE A 14 11.56 -10.59 -5.53
CA ILE A 14 12.37 -9.80 -6.46
C ILE A 14 11.63 -9.59 -7.79
N LEU A 15 11.01 -10.63 -8.34
CA LEU A 15 10.28 -10.54 -9.62
C LEU A 15 9.05 -9.63 -9.53
N ILE A 16 8.31 -9.68 -8.43
CA ILE A 16 7.20 -8.74 -8.14
C ILE A 16 7.74 -7.32 -8.09
N SER A 17 8.82 -7.11 -7.34
CA SER A 17 9.44 -5.79 -7.18
C SER A 17 9.88 -5.21 -8.52
N VAL A 18 10.56 -6.01 -9.36
CA VAL A 18 10.98 -5.58 -10.70
C VAL A 18 9.77 -5.25 -11.59
N SER A 19 8.71 -6.04 -11.49
CA SER A 19 7.46 -5.80 -12.23
C SER A 19 6.82 -4.48 -11.79
N ALA A 20 6.71 -4.23 -10.48
CA ALA A 20 6.21 -2.97 -9.93
C ALA A 20 7.04 -1.77 -10.39
N SER A 21 8.38 -1.87 -10.36
CA SER A 21 9.27 -0.81 -10.85
C SER A 21 9.12 -0.53 -12.35
N LEU A 22 8.89 -1.56 -13.17
CA LEU A 22 8.60 -1.34 -14.59
C LEU A 22 7.27 -0.62 -14.78
N MET A 23 6.24 -1.01 -14.03
CA MET A 23 4.93 -0.37 -14.10
C MET A 23 4.99 1.08 -13.65
N ALA A 24 5.70 1.40 -12.55
CA ALA A 24 5.91 2.76 -12.08
C ALA A 24 6.60 3.64 -13.11
N ARG A 25 7.64 3.14 -13.80
CA ARG A 25 8.25 3.86 -14.95
C ARG A 25 7.25 4.11 -16.08
N GLY A 26 6.38 3.15 -16.33
CA GLY A 26 5.27 3.30 -17.27
C GLY A 26 4.32 4.41 -16.86
N THR A 27 3.91 4.42 -15.58
CA THR A 27 3.07 5.47 -14.98
C THR A 27 3.74 6.84 -15.10
N GLU A 28 5.02 6.98 -14.77
CA GLU A 28 5.77 8.25 -14.90
C GLU A 28 5.76 8.77 -16.36
N GLU A 29 5.90 7.91 -17.37
CA GLU A 29 5.85 8.29 -18.80
C GLU A 29 4.43 8.63 -19.28
N LEU A 30 3.42 7.91 -18.78
CA LEU A 30 2.02 8.20 -19.09
C LEU A 30 1.57 9.50 -18.43
N GLU A 31 2.03 9.80 -17.23
CA GLU A 31 1.75 11.05 -16.51
C GLU A 31 2.19 12.27 -17.30
N LYS A 32 3.39 12.22 -17.89
CA LYS A 32 3.91 13.27 -18.80
C LYS A 32 2.98 13.54 -19.99
N THR A 33 2.26 12.51 -20.47
CA THR A 33 1.35 12.61 -21.61
C THR A 33 -0.07 13.06 -21.21
N PHE A 34 -0.64 12.41 -20.20
CA PHE A 34 -2.05 12.60 -19.83
C PHE A 34 -2.25 13.74 -18.82
N GLY A 35 -1.19 14.11 -18.08
CA GLY A 35 -1.25 15.01 -16.94
C GLY A 35 -2.05 14.42 -15.76
N LYS A 36 -2.10 15.14 -14.64
CA LYS A 36 -2.80 14.70 -13.41
C LYS A 36 -4.32 14.99 -13.40
N GLY A 37 -4.96 15.23 -14.55
CA GLY A 37 -6.41 15.47 -14.66
C GLY A 37 -7.27 14.23 -14.30
N ILE A 38 -8.62 14.31 -14.22
CA ILE A 38 -9.47 13.17 -13.73
C ILE A 38 -9.11 11.84 -14.37
N ALA A 39 -9.09 11.77 -15.70
CA ALA A 39 -8.80 10.54 -16.43
C ALA A 39 -7.35 10.09 -16.18
N GLY A 40 -6.39 11.03 -16.15
CA GLY A 40 -4.99 10.74 -15.85
C GLY A 40 -4.79 10.24 -14.43
N GLY A 41 -5.23 10.98 -13.41
CA GLY A 41 -5.10 10.60 -12.00
C GLY A 41 -5.80 9.28 -11.66
N LEU A 42 -6.98 9.00 -12.25
CA LEU A 42 -7.63 7.69 -12.11
C LEU A 42 -6.83 6.57 -12.75
N ILE A 43 -6.40 6.75 -14.00
CA ILE A 43 -5.64 5.72 -14.73
C ILE A 43 -4.29 5.48 -14.06
N LEU A 44 -3.58 6.55 -13.70
CA LEU A 44 -2.23 6.48 -13.12
C LEU A 44 -2.26 5.93 -11.69
N GLY A 45 -3.21 6.37 -10.85
CA GLY A 45 -3.40 5.80 -9.52
C GLY A 45 -3.75 4.32 -9.59
N PHE A 46 -4.68 3.95 -10.48
CA PHE A 46 -5.01 2.56 -10.73
C PHE A 46 -3.78 1.75 -11.17
N ILE A 47 -3.00 2.22 -12.16
CA ILE A 47 -1.78 1.53 -12.63
C ILE A 47 -0.77 1.37 -11.49
N ASN A 48 -0.58 2.38 -10.64
CA ASN A 48 0.34 2.30 -9.51
C ASN A 48 -0.07 1.22 -8.50
N SER A 49 -1.38 1.05 -8.27
CA SER A 49 -1.93 0.02 -7.36
C SER A 49 -2.09 -1.37 -7.99
N LEU A 50 -1.72 -1.55 -9.26
CA LEU A 50 -1.90 -2.84 -9.96
C LEU A 50 -1.08 -3.99 -9.33
N PRO A 51 0.17 -3.81 -8.87
CA PRO A 51 0.91 -4.87 -8.20
C PRO A 51 0.13 -5.54 -7.07
N GLU A 52 -0.35 -4.74 -6.12
CA GLU A 52 -1.15 -5.16 -4.99
C GLU A 52 -2.50 -5.69 -5.44
N THR A 53 -3.16 -4.99 -6.37
CA THR A 53 -4.48 -5.36 -6.88
C THR A 53 -4.45 -6.74 -7.54
N ILE A 54 -3.42 -7.05 -8.33
CA ILE A 54 -3.27 -8.35 -8.99
C ILE A 54 -3.05 -9.43 -7.94
N ILE A 55 -2.20 -9.21 -6.93
CA ILE A 55 -1.98 -10.19 -5.85
C ILE A 55 -3.29 -10.46 -5.09
N VAL A 56 -4.02 -9.41 -4.69
CA VAL A 56 -5.30 -9.55 -4.00
C VAL A 56 -6.35 -10.25 -4.86
N LEU A 57 -6.47 -9.87 -6.13
CA LEU A 57 -7.40 -10.49 -7.06
C LEU A 57 -7.12 -11.98 -7.22
N PHE A 58 -5.86 -12.38 -7.39
CA PHE A 58 -5.51 -13.80 -7.47
C PHE A 58 -5.76 -14.54 -6.16
N ALA A 59 -5.56 -13.90 -5.00
CA ALA A 59 -5.88 -14.52 -3.72
C ALA A 59 -7.39 -14.77 -3.58
N VAL A 60 -8.22 -13.81 -4.00
CA VAL A 60 -9.68 -13.93 -4.07
C VAL A 60 -10.11 -15.03 -5.05
N LEU A 61 -9.54 -15.07 -6.26
CA LEU A 61 -9.87 -16.07 -7.28
C LEU A 61 -9.50 -17.51 -6.86
N ASN A 62 -8.48 -17.67 -6.00
CA ASN A 62 -8.12 -18.96 -5.41
C ASN A 62 -8.92 -19.31 -4.14
N GLY A 63 -9.86 -18.45 -3.72
CA GLY A 63 -10.63 -18.64 -2.49
C GLY A 63 -9.84 -18.37 -1.20
N SER A 64 -8.62 -17.82 -1.31
CA SER A 64 -7.72 -17.53 -0.20
C SER A 64 -7.96 -16.13 0.38
N TYR A 65 -9.17 -15.89 0.88
CA TYR A 65 -9.60 -14.57 1.38
C TYR A 65 -8.77 -14.04 2.57
N ASP A 66 -8.22 -14.93 3.39
CA ASP A 66 -7.32 -14.58 4.48
C ASP A 66 -5.99 -13.99 3.96
N ILE A 67 -5.46 -14.56 2.88
CA ILE A 67 -4.29 -14.01 2.18
C ILE A 67 -4.67 -12.70 1.51
N ALA A 68 -5.84 -12.63 0.85
CA ALA A 68 -6.30 -11.40 0.22
C ALA A 68 -6.38 -10.23 1.22
N LEU A 69 -6.96 -10.46 2.40
CA LEU A 69 -7.02 -9.48 3.49
C LEU A 69 -5.62 -9.09 3.99
N GLY A 70 -4.76 -10.08 4.22
CA GLY A 70 -3.40 -9.85 4.72
C GLY A 70 -2.55 -9.08 3.72
N SER A 71 -2.63 -9.42 2.43
CA SER A 71 -1.94 -8.73 1.35
C SER A 71 -2.48 -7.30 1.15
N ALA A 72 -3.80 -7.10 1.21
CA ALA A 72 -4.40 -5.78 1.08
C ALA A 72 -3.95 -4.85 2.21
N LEU A 73 -3.98 -5.30 3.46
CA LEU A 73 -3.82 -4.41 4.61
C LEU A 73 -2.44 -4.45 5.28
N GLY A 74 -1.61 -5.47 5.01
CA GLY A 74 -0.28 -5.59 5.61
C GLY A 74 0.62 -4.40 5.31
N GLY A 75 0.46 -3.79 4.13
CA GLY A 75 1.16 -2.58 3.73
C GLY A 75 0.93 -1.42 4.70
N ASN A 76 -0.24 -1.35 5.35
CA ASN A 76 -0.54 -0.32 6.34
C ASN A 76 0.36 -0.45 7.56
N ILE A 77 0.72 -1.66 7.97
CA ILE A 77 1.70 -1.83 9.05
C ILE A 77 3.07 -1.42 8.52
N LEU A 78 3.52 -1.99 7.38
CA LEU A 78 4.87 -1.78 6.86
C LEU A 78 5.16 -0.31 6.50
N LEU A 79 4.39 0.31 5.60
CA LEU A 79 4.69 1.65 5.09
C LEU A 79 4.46 2.74 6.14
N PHE A 80 3.41 2.63 6.95
CA PHE A 80 3.17 3.65 7.98
C PHE A 80 4.16 3.59 9.14
N THR A 81 4.80 2.44 9.36
CA THR A 81 5.83 2.34 10.40
C THR A 81 7.23 2.44 9.80
N LEU A 82 7.73 1.38 9.16
CA LEU A 82 9.07 1.35 8.56
C LEU A 82 9.22 2.36 7.44
N GLY A 83 8.22 2.52 6.57
CA GLY A 83 8.28 3.50 5.47
C GLY A 83 8.45 4.93 5.99
N ILE A 84 7.51 5.43 6.79
CA ILE A 84 7.56 6.79 7.36
C ILE A 84 8.78 6.97 8.27
N GLY A 85 9.13 5.96 9.08
CA GLY A 85 10.32 5.99 9.92
C GLY A 85 11.59 6.13 9.11
N PHE A 86 11.71 5.37 8.02
CA PHE A 86 12.85 5.43 7.12
C PHE A 86 12.93 6.77 6.38
N VAL A 87 11.80 7.28 5.87
CA VAL A 87 11.69 8.63 5.28
C VAL A 87 12.18 9.70 6.27
N SER A 88 11.80 9.59 7.54
CA SER A 88 12.20 10.55 8.58
C SER A 88 13.71 10.53 8.85
N ILE A 89 14.30 9.34 8.94
CA ILE A 89 15.77 9.18 9.11
C ILE A 89 16.51 9.71 7.88
N LEU A 90 16.05 9.33 6.68
CA LEU A 90 16.70 9.73 5.42
C LEU A 90 16.67 11.25 5.25
N TYR A 91 15.53 11.87 5.55
CA TYR A 91 15.37 13.33 5.50
C TYR A 91 16.34 14.02 6.48
N TYR A 92 16.42 13.55 7.73
CA TYR A 92 17.39 14.08 8.69
C TYR A 92 18.84 13.88 8.24
N ALA A 93 19.17 12.69 7.72
CA ALA A 93 20.52 12.37 7.27
C ALA A 93 20.99 13.34 6.16
N LYS A 94 20.10 13.63 5.20
CA LYS A 94 20.37 14.50 4.05
C LYS A 94 20.32 16.00 4.38
N TYR A 95 19.28 16.46 5.07
CA TYR A 95 19.03 17.89 5.28
C TYR A 95 19.42 18.41 6.66
N LYS A 96 19.81 17.54 7.60
CA LYS A 96 20.11 17.86 9.00
C LYS A 96 18.98 18.58 9.74
N SER A 97 17.75 18.48 9.22
CA SER A 97 16.54 18.98 9.87
C SER A 97 15.84 17.85 10.62
N GLY A 98 15.54 18.06 11.90
CA GLY A 98 14.83 17.09 12.74
C GLY A 98 13.31 17.07 12.52
N THR A 99 12.79 17.81 11.54
CA THR A 99 11.35 17.89 11.25
C THR A 99 11.11 18.00 9.75
N ILE A 100 10.20 17.17 9.25
CA ILE A 100 9.61 17.27 7.91
C ILE A 100 8.34 18.12 8.04
N SER A 101 8.34 19.31 7.46
CA SER A 101 7.14 20.15 7.37
C SER A 101 6.38 19.84 6.09
N LEU A 102 5.12 19.44 6.22
CA LEU A 102 4.27 18.98 5.13
C LEU A 102 3.40 20.12 4.61
N ASP A 103 3.26 20.18 3.28
CA ASP A 103 2.38 21.14 2.64
C ASP A 103 0.90 20.83 2.92
N LYS A 104 0.02 21.80 2.64
CA LYS A 104 -1.43 21.62 2.88
C LYS A 104 -2.07 20.56 1.97
N ASP A 105 -1.38 20.18 0.91
CA ASP A 105 -1.89 19.23 -0.09
C ASP A 105 -2.18 17.86 0.53
N ILE A 106 -1.38 17.44 1.53
CA ILE A 106 -1.56 16.18 2.27
C ILE A 106 -2.91 16.05 2.97
N ASN A 107 -3.65 17.15 3.14
CA ASN A 107 -4.98 17.13 3.75
C ASN A 107 -5.99 16.33 2.91
N ILE A 108 -5.79 16.19 1.59
CA ILE A 108 -6.67 15.37 0.76
C ILE A 108 -6.51 13.90 1.15
N GLU A 109 -5.28 13.41 1.20
CA GLU A 109 -4.92 12.06 1.60
C GLU A 109 -5.38 11.80 3.05
N TYR A 110 -5.09 12.71 3.97
CA TYR A 110 -5.48 12.63 5.38
C TYR A 110 -6.99 12.43 5.55
N ASN A 111 -7.80 13.32 4.95
CA ASN A 111 -9.25 13.28 5.12
C ASN A 111 -9.87 12.06 4.46
N SER A 112 -9.38 11.68 3.28
CA SER A 112 -9.88 10.51 2.55
C SER A 112 -9.54 9.22 3.29
N PHE A 113 -8.32 9.12 3.83
CA PHE A 113 -7.89 7.98 4.62
C PHE A 113 -8.66 7.89 5.94
N LEU A 114 -8.93 9.01 6.61
CA LEU A 114 -9.78 9.05 7.82
C LEU A 114 -11.20 8.53 7.52
N MET A 115 -11.80 8.95 6.41
CA MET A 115 -13.11 8.43 5.97
C MET A 115 -13.08 6.91 5.75
N ALA A 116 -12.07 6.41 5.04
CA ALA A 116 -11.89 4.98 4.84
C ALA A 116 -11.71 4.23 6.16
N LEU A 117 -10.93 4.79 7.09
CA LEU A 117 -10.66 4.17 8.39
C LEU A 117 -11.93 4.06 9.23
N VAL A 118 -12.79 5.09 9.23
CA VAL A 118 -14.07 5.05 9.95
C VAL A 118 -14.97 3.95 9.40
N ILE A 119 -15.13 3.86 8.07
CA ILE A 119 -15.95 2.81 7.46
C ILE A 119 -15.36 1.42 7.73
N PHE A 120 -14.04 1.28 7.69
CA PHE A 120 -13.36 0.03 8.00
C PHE A 120 -13.56 -0.38 9.48
N ILE A 121 -13.50 0.55 10.42
CA ILE A 121 -13.83 0.28 11.84
C ILE A 121 -15.28 -0.19 11.99
N VAL A 122 -16.23 0.42 11.28
CA VAL A 122 -17.64 -0.04 11.26
C VAL A 122 -17.73 -1.48 10.75
N ALA A 123 -16.97 -1.83 9.70
CA ALA A 123 -16.92 -3.21 9.18
C ALA A 123 -16.39 -4.19 10.23
N ILE A 124 -15.34 -3.82 10.97
CA ILE A 124 -14.77 -4.63 12.06
C ILE A 124 -15.78 -4.83 13.19
N ILE A 125 -16.48 -3.76 13.61
CA ILE A 125 -17.51 -3.83 14.67
C ILE A 125 -18.67 -4.72 14.23
N TYR A 126 -19.11 -4.60 12.98
CA TYR A 126 -20.12 -5.47 12.39
C TYR A 126 -19.62 -6.92 12.27
N GLY A 127 -18.29 -7.11 12.19
CA GLY A 127 -17.62 -8.40 12.19
C GLY A 127 -17.64 -9.11 10.84
N ARG A 128 -18.08 -8.43 9.77
CA ARG A 128 -18.16 -8.98 8.41
C ARG A 128 -17.87 -7.90 7.38
N LEU A 129 -17.21 -8.29 6.29
CA LEU A 129 -17.07 -7.48 5.10
C LEU A 129 -18.00 -8.07 4.04
N ASN A 130 -19.14 -7.41 3.82
CA ASN A 130 -20.15 -7.80 2.83
C ASN A 130 -20.16 -6.82 1.65
N TYR A 131 -20.96 -7.13 0.63
CA TYR A 131 -21.04 -6.30 -0.58
C TYR A 131 -21.51 -4.86 -0.30
N TYR A 132 -22.38 -4.64 0.69
CA TYR A 132 -22.82 -3.28 1.05
C TYR A 132 -21.65 -2.45 1.58
N ILE A 133 -20.94 -2.97 2.57
CA ILE A 133 -19.76 -2.31 3.15
C ILE A 133 -18.69 -2.10 2.07
N ALA A 134 -18.49 -3.09 1.19
CA ALA A 134 -17.57 -2.97 0.05
C ALA A 134 -17.93 -1.82 -0.88
N ILE A 135 -19.21 -1.67 -1.26
CA ILE A 135 -19.66 -0.53 -2.08
C ILE A 135 -19.43 0.80 -1.34
N PHE A 136 -19.74 0.87 -0.05
CA PHE A 136 -19.50 2.08 0.76
C PHE A 136 -18.02 2.42 0.90
N LEU A 137 -17.13 1.42 0.97
CA LEU A 137 -15.68 1.60 1.01
C LEU A 137 -15.10 2.23 -0.27
N LEU A 138 -15.83 2.24 -1.39
CA LEU A 138 -15.41 2.99 -2.58
C LEU A 138 -15.59 4.50 -2.43
N SER A 139 -16.50 4.97 -1.56
CA SER A 139 -16.82 6.40 -1.43
C SER A 139 -15.63 7.30 -1.02
N PRO A 140 -14.72 6.91 -0.10
CA PRO A 140 -13.55 7.72 0.22
C PRO A 140 -12.56 7.81 -0.95
N TYR A 141 -12.45 6.75 -1.76
CA TYR A 141 -11.58 6.76 -2.95
C TYR A 141 -12.12 7.69 -4.03
N VAL A 142 -13.43 7.64 -4.29
CA VAL A 142 -14.09 8.58 -5.21
C VAL A 142 -13.90 10.02 -4.75
N TYR A 143 -14.06 10.28 -3.45
CA TYR A 143 -13.79 11.59 -2.86
C TYR A 143 -12.32 12.02 -3.05
N TYR A 144 -11.36 11.13 -2.77
CA TYR A 144 -9.93 11.37 -2.96
C TYR A 144 -9.60 11.79 -4.39
N VAL A 145 -10.02 11.00 -5.38
CA VAL A 145 -9.81 11.27 -6.80
C VAL A 145 -10.42 12.61 -7.20
N TYR A 146 -11.67 12.86 -6.80
CA TYR A 146 -12.38 14.10 -7.11
C TYR A 146 -11.65 15.33 -6.56
N ARG A 147 -11.16 15.25 -5.32
CA ARG A 147 -10.44 16.35 -4.65
C ARG A 147 -9.07 16.58 -5.26
N ARG A 148 -8.30 15.53 -5.54
CA ARG A 148 -7.00 15.65 -6.23
C ARG A 148 -7.16 16.28 -7.60
N TYR A 149 -8.15 15.86 -8.38
CA TYR A 149 -8.42 16.48 -9.66
C TYR A 149 -8.65 17.99 -9.56
N LYS A 150 -9.52 18.42 -8.63
CA LYS A 150 -9.86 19.84 -8.49
C LYS A 150 -8.63 20.69 -8.18
N ASN A 151 -7.67 20.14 -7.44
CA ASN A 151 -6.42 20.82 -7.07
C ASN A 151 -5.35 20.80 -8.18
N TYR A 152 -5.23 19.73 -8.97
CA TYR A 152 -4.18 19.56 -10.00
C TYR A 152 -4.65 19.80 -11.44
N ARG A 153 -5.81 20.44 -11.64
CA ARG A 153 -6.43 20.66 -12.96
C ARG A 153 -5.54 21.43 -13.97
N SER A 154 -4.53 22.17 -13.51
CA SER A 154 -3.75 23.11 -14.32
C SER A 154 -2.30 22.68 -14.62
N GLU A 155 -1.91 21.42 -14.39
CA GLU A 155 -0.56 20.97 -14.74
C GLU A 155 -0.35 20.87 -16.27
N ILE A 156 0.76 21.45 -16.73
CA ILE A 156 1.16 21.46 -18.15
C ILE A 156 1.63 20.07 -18.55
N LYS A 157 1.09 19.54 -19.64
CA LYS A 157 1.55 18.28 -20.25
C LYS A 157 2.95 18.47 -20.82
N ILE A 158 3.91 17.69 -20.35
CA ILE A 158 5.29 17.71 -20.84
C ILE A 158 5.42 16.53 -21.80
N GLY A 159 5.17 16.75 -23.10
CA GLY A 159 5.09 15.72 -24.16
C GLY A 159 5.75 14.36 -23.88
N GLY A 160 5.02 13.47 -23.20
CA GLY A 160 5.46 12.12 -22.86
C GLY A 160 5.29 11.16 -24.04
N ASN A 161 5.96 10.01 -23.98
CA ASN A 161 5.82 8.97 -24.99
C ASN A 161 4.82 7.90 -24.51
N THR A 162 3.58 7.99 -24.99
CA THR A 162 2.50 7.07 -24.61
C THR A 162 2.82 5.61 -24.93
N ILE A 163 3.47 5.36 -26.08
CA ILE A 163 3.84 4.00 -26.49
C ILE A 163 4.87 3.44 -25.51
N ARG A 164 5.88 4.25 -25.13
CA ARG A 164 6.88 3.90 -24.11
C ARG A 164 6.23 3.64 -22.74
N GLY A 165 5.29 4.49 -22.33
CA GLY A 165 4.56 4.31 -21.09
C GLY A 165 3.76 3.00 -21.07
N LEU A 166 2.97 2.74 -22.12
CA LEU A 166 2.19 1.51 -22.24
C LEU A 166 3.08 0.27 -22.33
N THR A 167 4.21 0.33 -23.04
CA THR A 167 5.13 -0.81 -23.11
C THR A 167 5.71 -1.16 -21.76
N TYR A 168 6.10 -0.18 -20.93
CA TYR A 168 6.55 -0.44 -19.56
C TYR A 168 5.43 -1.01 -18.67
N VAL A 169 4.23 -0.45 -18.74
CA VAL A 169 3.06 -0.97 -17.98
C VAL A 169 2.77 -2.41 -18.36
N LEU A 170 2.76 -2.75 -19.65
CA LEU A 170 2.53 -4.12 -20.13
C LEU A 170 3.69 -5.05 -19.79
N ALA A 171 4.94 -4.59 -19.92
CA ALA A 171 6.13 -5.37 -19.61
C ALA A 171 6.22 -5.74 -18.13
N GLY A 172 5.76 -4.86 -17.22
CA GLY A 172 5.66 -5.19 -15.79
C GLY A 172 4.37 -5.95 -15.44
N GLY A 173 3.23 -5.53 -15.99
CA GLY A 173 1.92 -6.07 -15.64
C GLY A 173 1.67 -7.51 -16.11
N LEU A 174 2.10 -7.88 -17.33
CA LEU A 174 1.83 -9.23 -17.85
C LEU A 174 2.57 -10.33 -17.08
N PRO A 175 3.89 -10.23 -16.80
CA PRO A 175 4.58 -11.23 -15.98
C PRO A 175 3.99 -11.33 -14.57
N LEU A 176 3.60 -10.19 -13.99
CA LEU A 176 3.08 -10.11 -12.63
C LEU A 176 1.81 -10.96 -12.43
N ILE A 177 0.97 -11.11 -13.47
CA ILE A 177 -0.20 -11.99 -13.46
C ILE A 177 0.22 -13.44 -13.17
N PHE A 178 1.28 -13.93 -13.83
CA PHE A 178 1.78 -15.29 -13.60
C PHE A 178 2.54 -15.40 -12.27
N ILE A 179 3.39 -14.43 -11.96
CA ILE A 179 4.20 -14.40 -10.73
C ILE A 179 3.30 -14.42 -9.48
N SER A 180 2.21 -13.64 -9.48
CA SER A 180 1.29 -13.51 -8.34
C SER A 180 0.64 -14.85 -7.97
N LYS A 181 0.27 -15.66 -8.97
CA LYS A 181 -0.27 -17.01 -8.74
C LYS A 181 0.74 -17.89 -7.98
N TYR A 182 1.98 -17.94 -8.45
CA TYR A 182 3.04 -18.71 -7.78
C TYR A 182 3.35 -18.17 -6.39
N PHE A 183 3.37 -16.85 -6.23
CA PHE A 183 3.62 -16.18 -4.96
C PHE A 183 2.60 -16.57 -3.89
N ILE A 184 1.31 -16.56 -4.21
CA ILE A 184 0.25 -16.99 -3.28
C ILE A 184 0.41 -18.45 -2.89
N THR A 185 0.65 -19.34 -3.86
CA THR A 185 0.87 -20.77 -3.56
C THR A 185 2.10 -20.98 -2.67
N THR A 186 3.19 -20.26 -2.91
CA THR A 186 4.39 -20.33 -2.08
C THR A 186 4.13 -19.81 -0.66
N ILE A 187 3.34 -18.75 -0.48
CA ILE A 187 2.93 -18.29 0.86
C ILE A 187 2.17 -19.40 1.60
N ILE A 188 1.24 -20.09 0.93
CA ILE A 188 0.47 -21.20 1.53
C ILE A 188 1.39 -22.37 1.91
N ASP A 189 2.32 -22.74 1.03
CA ASP A 189 3.25 -23.84 1.28
C ASP A 189 4.18 -23.54 2.46
N VAL A 190 4.69 -22.30 2.53
CA VAL A 190 5.51 -21.84 3.65
C VAL A 190 4.67 -21.82 4.93
N ALA A 191 3.45 -21.29 4.90
CA ALA A 191 2.55 -21.29 6.07
C ALA A 191 2.32 -22.71 6.60
N THR A 192 2.09 -23.67 5.69
CA THR A 192 1.84 -25.08 6.04
C THR A 192 3.07 -25.74 6.68
N ILE A 193 4.25 -25.55 6.11
CA ILE A 193 5.51 -26.15 6.63
C ILE A 193 5.88 -25.59 8.00
N PHE A 194 5.76 -24.28 8.17
CA PHE A 194 6.08 -23.61 9.43
C PHE A 194 4.92 -23.65 10.44
N LYS A 195 3.79 -24.29 10.08
CA LYS A 195 2.56 -24.36 10.90
C LYS A 195 2.08 -22.98 11.36
N MET A 196 2.20 -21.99 10.50
CA MET A 196 1.78 -20.62 10.74
C MET A 196 0.48 -20.31 10.00
N SER A 197 -0.23 -19.30 10.48
CA SER A 197 -1.43 -18.80 9.79
C SER A 197 -1.07 -18.18 8.42
N PRO A 198 -1.78 -18.51 7.32
CA PRO A 198 -1.52 -17.89 6.01
C PRO A 198 -1.67 -16.37 6.00
N ILE A 199 -2.62 -15.81 6.77
CA ILE A 199 -2.79 -14.36 6.91
C ILE A 199 -1.59 -13.69 7.59
N LEU A 200 -0.95 -14.35 8.55
CA LEU A 200 0.27 -13.84 9.21
C LEU A 200 1.39 -13.65 8.18
N LEU A 201 1.63 -14.66 7.34
CA LEU A 201 2.64 -14.56 6.29
C LEU A 201 2.24 -13.53 5.23
N ALA A 202 0.96 -13.46 4.84
CA ALA A 202 0.50 -12.46 3.89
C ALA A 202 0.70 -11.03 4.41
N VAL A 203 0.39 -10.77 5.69
CA VAL A 203 0.58 -9.45 6.34
C VAL A 203 2.06 -9.06 6.41
N LEU A 204 2.97 -10.02 6.63
CA LEU A 204 4.40 -9.72 6.81
C LEU A 204 5.20 -9.72 5.52
N ILE A 205 4.89 -10.62 4.57
CA ILE A 205 5.73 -10.89 3.41
C ILE A 205 5.22 -10.18 2.17
N THR A 206 3.90 -10.16 1.93
CA THR A 206 3.35 -9.52 0.72
C THR A 206 3.74 -8.04 0.62
N PRO A 207 3.68 -7.24 1.69
CA PRO A 207 4.05 -5.83 1.61
C PRO A 207 5.52 -5.60 1.25
N ILE A 208 6.42 -6.51 1.63
CA ILE A 208 7.84 -6.38 1.28
C ILE A 208 8.04 -6.46 -0.24
N ALA A 209 7.23 -7.29 -0.92
CA ALA A 209 7.30 -7.46 -2.36
C ALA A 209 6.58 -6.34 -3.12
N ALA A 210 5.38 -5.98 -2.66
CA ALA A 210 4.51 -5.06 -3.38
C ALA A 210 4.93 -3.60 -3.17
N GLU A 211 5.28 -3.22 -1.93
CA GLU A 211 5.51 -1.83 -1.52
C GLU A 211 6.97 -1.36 -1.71
N LEU A 212 7.80 -2.16 -2.38
CA LEU A 212 9.22 -1.82 -2.54
C LEU A 212 9.39 -0.59 -3.45
N GLU A 213 8.59 -0.49 -4.51
CA GLU A 213 8.67 0.62 -5.46
C GLU A 213 8.24 1.95 -4.83
N GLU A 214 7.24 1.94 -3.94
CA GLU A 214 6.84 3.10 -3.15
C GLU A 214 8.01 3.60 -2.30
N ASN A 215 8.73 2.70 -1.64
CA ASN A 215 9.90 3.04 -0.84
C ASN A 215 11.03 3.60 -1.70
N LEU A 216 11.30 3.01 -2.87
CA LEU A 216 12.29 3.50 -3.83
C LEU A 216 11.92 4.89 -4.37
N THR A 217 10.65 5.11 -4.67
CA THR A 217 10.14 6.41 -5.11
C THR A 217 10.26 7.45 -4.00
N ALA A 218 9.92 7.11 -2.76
CA ALA A 218 10.09 7.98 -1.61
C ALA A 218 11.56 8.38 -1.40
N ILE A 219 12.49 7.43 -1.53
CA ILE A 219 13.94 7.70 -1.51
C ILE A 219 14.30 8.72 -2.58
N LYS A 220 13.92 8.46 -3.84
CA LYS A 220 14.22 9.36 -4.98
C LYS A 220 13.70 10.77 -4.72
N LEU A 221 12.46 10.91 -4.21
CA LEU A 221 11.85 12.20 -3.90
C LEU A 221 12.60 12.95 -2.79
N ILE A 222 12.95 12.28 -1.70
CA ILE A 222 13.73 12.90 -0.60
C ILE A 222 15.15 13.24 -1.08
N LEU A 223 15.73 12.40 -1.92
CA LEU A 223 17.04 12.64 -2.54
C LEU A 223 17.01 13.71 -3.63
N ASP A 224 15.84 14.15 -4.08
CA ASP A 224 15.68 15.30 -4.97
C ASP A 224 15.59 16.61 -4.17
N SER A 225 14.49 16.86 -3.47
CA SER A 225 14.24 18.13 -2.77
C SER A 225 13.55 17.96 -1.40
N PRO A 226 13.75 18.89 -0.45
CA PRO A 226 13.13 18.77 0.87
C PRO A 226 11.60 18.90 0.78
N SER A 227 11.09 19.75 -0.12
CA SER A 227 9.65 19.89 -0.40
C SER A 227 9.02 18.62 -1.01
N SER A 228 9.81 17.81 -1.72
CA SER A 228 9.33 16.53 -2.29
C SER A 228 9.03 15.47 -1.21
N ALA A 229 9.42 15.70 0.05
CA ALA A 229 9.05 14.83 1.17
C ALA A 229 7.53 14.80 1.41
N THR A 230 6.82 15.91 1.16
CA THR A 230 5.35 15.92 1.20
C THR A 230 4.78 14.92 0.19
N THR A 231 5.29 14.94 -1.05
CA THR A 231 4.87 14.02 -2.12
C THR A 231 5.14 12.56 -1.76
N ALA A 232 6.30 12.26 -1.16
CA ALA A 232 6.64 10.90 -0.73
C ALA A 232 5.62 10.36 0.29
N LEU A 233 5.25 11.18 1.28
CA LEU A 233 4.28 10.80 2.31
C LEU A 233 2.85 10.74 1.77
N MET A 234 2.49 11.64 0.84
CA MET A 234 1.22 11.56 0.12
C MET A 234 1.11 10.25 -0.67
N ASN A 235 2.19 9.77 -1.30
CA ASN A 235 2.18 8.49 -2.01
C ASN A 235 1.96 7.31 -1.07
N PHE A 236 2.61 7.30 0.11
CA PHE A 236 2.36 6.25 1.12
C PHE A 236 0.91 6.23 1.58
N ILE A 237 0.35 7.37 1.97
CA ILE A 237 -1.05 7.44 2.46
C ILE A 237 -2.03 7.15 1.32
N GLY A 238 -1.77 7.64 0.11
CA GLY A 238 -2.58 7.38 -1.07
C GLY A 238 -2.67 5.89 -1.40
N SER A 239 -1.53 5.18 -1.41
CA SER A 239 -1.50 3.73 -1.62
C SER A 239 -2.22 2.98 -0.49
N LYS A 240 -2.08 3.41 0.78
CA LYS A 240 -2.83 2.77 1.89
C LYS A 240 -4.32 3.07 1.87
N LEU A 241 -4.71 4.25 1.39
CA LEU A 241 -6.10 4.57 1.11
C LEU A 241 -6.64 3.60 0.06
N GLU A 242 -5.97 3.45 -1.07
CA GLU A 242 -6.35 2.51 -2.14
C GLU A 242 -6.52 1.09 -1.62
N ASN A 243 -5.58 0.62 -0.81
CA ASN A 243 -5.67 -0.69 -0.19
C ASN A 243 -6.90 -0.85 0.73
N MET A 244 -7.16 0.16 1.56
CA MET A 244 -8.27 0.12 2.52
C MET A 244 -9.63 0.44 1.88
N THR A 245 -9.65 0.90 0.63
CA THR A 245 -10.87 1.15 -0.15
C THR A 245 -11.04 0.14 -1.27
N LEU A 246 -10.23 0.22 -2.32
CA LEU A 246 -10.38 -0.56 -3.56
C LEU A 246 -10.19 -2.06 -3.31
N LEU A 247 -9.09 -2.44 -2.65
CA LEU A 247 -8.74 -3.85 -2.47
C LEU A 247 -9.72 -4.52 -1.51
N LEU A 248 -10.10 -3.87 -0.41
CA LEU A 248 -11.19 -4.36 0.45
C LEU A 248 -12.53 -4.44 -0.29
N SER A 249 -12.81 -3.51 -1.20
CA SER A 249 -14.03 -3.57 -2.00
C SER A 249 -14.02 -4.78 -2.94
N ILE A 250 -12.89 -5.09 -3.59
CA ILE A 250 -12.73 -6.29 -4.43
C ILE A 250 -13.04 -7.55 -3.61
N ILE A 251 -12.49 -7.65 -2.39
CA ILE A 251 -12.69 -8.78 -1.49
C ILE A 251 -14.18 -8.92 -1.11
N GLY A 252 -14.79 -7.83 -0.61
CA GLY A 252 -16.17 -7.87 -0.11
C GLY A 252 -17.25 -7.96 -1.19
N LEU A 253 -16.95 -7.53 -2.41
CA LEU A 253 -17.83 -7.72 -3.58
C LEU A 253 -17.80 -9.16 -4.10
N SER A 254 -16.66 -9.85 -3.96
CA SER A 254 -16.54 -11.26 -4.38
C SER A 254 -17.34 -12.18 -3.47
N GLN A 255 -17.18 -12.06 -2.15
CA GLN A 255 -17.90 -12.87 -1.19
C GLN A 255 -18.00 -12.15 0.16
N THR A 256 -19.09 -12.41 0.89
CA THR A 256 -19.17 -11.95 2.28
C THR A 256 -18.23 -12.77 3.16
N ILE A 257 -17.25 -12.10 3.76
CA ILE A 257 -16.26 -12.73 4.64
C ILE A 257 -16.44 -12.31 6.10
N SER A 258 -16.15 -13.24 7.01
CA SER A 258 -16.12 -12.95 8.45
C SER A 258 -14.78 -12.32 8.82
N LEU A 259 -14.81 -11.19 9.51
CA LEU A 259 -13.60 -10.50 9.97
C LEU A 259 -13.15 -10.96 11.37
N ARG A 260 -13.99 -11.75 12.06
CA ARG A 260 -13.71 -12.20 13.44
C ARG A 260 -12.43 -13.02 13.59
N PRO A 261 -12.10 -13.98 12.70
CA PRO A 261 -10.86 -14.76 12.81
C PRO A 261 -9.59 -13.89 12.70
N SER A 262 -9.69 -12.76 12.00
CA SER A 262 -8.57 -11.86 11.72
C SER A 262 -8.52 -10.66 12.68
N LEU A 263 -9.36 -10.62 13.73
CA LEU A 263 -9.60 -9.41 14.53
C LEU A 263 -8.32 -8.80 15.10
N LEU A 264 -7.38 -9.62 15.58
CA LEU A 264 -6.10 -9.12 16.11
C LEU A 264 -5.32 -8.32 15.06
N TYR A 265 -5.20 -8.87 13.85
CA TYR A 265 -4.50 -8.22 12.73
C TYR A 265 -5.17 -6.89 12.39
N LEU A 266 -6.50 -6.89 12.29
CA LEU A 266 -7.27 -5.71 11.91
C LEU A 266 -7.19 -4.61 12.98
N LEU A 267 -7.21 -4.96 14.26
CA LEU A 267 -7.03 -4.00 15.36
C LEU A 267 -5.64 -3.38 15.36
N LEU A 268 -4.59 -4.14 15.05
CA LEU A 268 -3.24 -3.60 14.91
C LEU A 268 -3.14 -2.66 13.70
N ILE A 269 -3.73 -3.02 12.57
CA ILE A 269 -3.80 -2.15 11.39
C ILE A 269 -4.52 -0.84 11.71
N VAL A 270 -5.65 -0.91 12.43
CA VAL A 270 -6.38 0.28 12.90
C VAL A 270 -5.52 1.11 13.85
N ALA A 271 -4.86 0.48 14.84
CA ALA A 271 -4.03 1.18 15.80
C ALA A 271 -2.87 1.94 15.12
N VAL A 272 -2.15 1.27 14.20
CA VAL A 272 -1.08 1.91 13.40
C VAL A 272 -1.66 3.04 12.55
N SER A 273 -2.79 2.82 11.88
CA SER A 273 -3.46 3.82 11.05
C SER A 273 -3.86 5.07 11.84
N VAL A 274 -4.40 4.90 13.06
CA VAL A 274 -4.76 6.01 13.97
C VAL A 274 -3.52 6.74 14.44
N LEU A 275 -2.45 6.03 14.81
CA LEU A 275 -1.18 6.63 15.23
C LEU A 275 -0.57 7.49 14.11
N THR A 276 -0.57 6.99 12.88
CA THR A 276 -0.08 7.73 11.72
C THR A 276 -0.90 8.97 11.42
N LEU A 277 -2.23 8.89 11.50
CA LEU A 277 -3.08 10.09 11.43
C LEU A 277 -2.80 11.07 12.59
N GLY A 278 -2.43 10.58 13.77
CA GLY A 278 -1.96 11.41 14.88
C GLY A 278 -0.69 12.18 14.54
N ILE A 279 0.32 11.49 14.02
CA ILE A 279 1.64 12.06 13.65
C ILE A 279 1.50 13.10 12.52
N ILE A 280 0.63 12.85 11.55
CA ILE A 280 0.52 13.72 10.36
C ILE A 280 -0.38 14.95 10.62
N ARG A 281 -1.18 14.93 11.69
CA ARG A 281 -2.21 15.94 11.97
C ARG A 281 -1.67 17.37 12.05
N ASP A 282 -0.52 17.57 12.70
CA ASP A 282 0.10 18.89 12.85
C ASP A 282 0.97 19.28 11.65
N ARG A 283 1.08 18.39 10.64
CA ARG A 283 1.88 18.51 9.43
C ARG A 283 3.38 18.68 9.70
N ASN A 284 3.87 18.24 10.86
CA ASN A 284 5.27 18.31 11.22
C ASN A 284 5.74 16.97 11.78
N ILE A 285 6.30 16.12 10.92
CA ILE A 285 6.81 14.82 11.36
C ILE A 285 8.20 15.01 11.95
N LYS A 286 8.33 14.81 13.26
CA LYS A 286 9.61 14.89 13.97
C LYS A 286 10.38 13.60 13.81
N ILE A 287 11.71 13.70 13.80
CA ILE A 287 12.59 12.53 13.75
C ILE A 287 12.31 11.54 14.89
N ASN A 288 11.97 12.02 16.09
CA ASN A 288 11.66 11.16 17.23
C ASN A 288 10.38 10.35 17.01
N GLU A 289 9.37 10.94 16.35
CA GLU A 289 8.15 10.23 15.95
C GLU A 289 8.50 9.17 14.91
N GLY A 290 9.31 9.53 13.90
CA GLY A 290 9.84 8.59 12.91
C GLY A 290 10.63 7.42 13.53
N LEU A 291 11.49 7.67 14.51
CA LEU A 291 12.25 6.64 15.21
C LEU A 291 11.34 5.73 16.05
N SER A 292 10.32 6.29 16.69
CA SER A 292 9.36 5.52 17.49
C SER A 292 8.59 4.50 16.65
N LEU A 293 8.36 4.81 15.37
CA LEU A 293 7.65 3.93 14.45
C LEU A 293 8.37 2.60 14.19
N PHE A 294 9.71 2.55 14.23
CA PHE A 294 10.45 1.28 14.17
C PHE A 294 10.15 0.38 15.38
N GLY A 295 10.06 0.99 16.56
CA GLY A 295 9.66 0.28 17.79
C GLY A 295 8.22 -0.23 17.69
N ILE A 296 7.31 0.58 17.14
CA ILE A 296 5.90 0.18 16.90
C ILE A 296 5.82 -0.97 15.89
N TYR A 297 6.63 -0.95 14.83
CA TYR A 297 6.70 -2.07 13.88
C TYR A 297 7.16 -3.35 14.57
N ALA A 298 8.30 -3.30 15.28
CA ALA A 298 8.84 -4.45 15.98
C ALA A 298 7.85 -5.01 17.01
N LEU A 299 7.15 -4.14 17.75
CA LEU A 299 6.10 -4.52 18.69
C LEU A 299 4.91 -5.17 17.97
N SER A 300 4.45 -4.59 16.85
CA SER A 300 3.34 -5.13 16.06
C SER A 300 3.67 -6.53 15.54
N VAL A 301 4.86 -6.71 14.97
CA VAL A 301 5.35 -8.02 14.52
C VAL A 301 5.46 -9.01 15.67
N ALA A 302 5.99 -8.60 16.83
CA ALA A 302 6.10 -9.47 18.00
C ALA A 302 4.71 -9.91 18.52
N ILE A 303 3.73 -9.01 18.55
CA ILE A 303 2.34 -9.35 18.92
C ILE A 303 1.76 -10.34 17.91
N LEU A 304 1.91 -10.08 16.60
CA LEU A 304 1.42 -10.95 15.55
C LEU A 304 2.03 -12.36 15.63
N LEU A 305 3.34 -12.47 15.82
CA LEU A 305 4.03 -13.76 15.95
C LEU A 305 3.62 -14.50 17.23
N ARG A 306 3.42 -13.81 18.35
CA ARG A 306 3.11 -14.45 19.64
C ARG A 306 1.68 -14.99 19.71
N PHE A 307 0.72 -14.29 19.13
CA PHE A 307 -0.70 -14.59 19.29
C PHE A 307 -1.33 -15.22 18.04
N SER A 308 -0.55 -15.43 16.98
CA SER A 308 -1.05 -15.99 15.72
C SER A 308 -0.20 -17.15 15.15
N ALA A 309 0.84 -17.56 15.88
CA ALA A 309 1.57 -18.80 15.64
C ALA A 309 0.99 -19.95 16.48
#